data_AF-A0A2N8UAF6-F1
#
_entry.id   AF-A0A2N8UAF6-F1
#
_cell.length_a   1.000
_cell.length_b   1.000
_cell.length_c   1.000
_cell.angle_alpha   90.00
_cell.angle_beta   90.00
_cell.angle_gamma   90.00
#
_symmetry.space_group_name_H-M   'P 1'
#
loop_
_entity.id
_entity.type
_entity.pdbx_description
1 polymer ?
#
loop_
_entity_poly.entity_id
_entity_poly.type
_entity_poly.pdbx_seq_one_letter_code
_entity_poly.pdbx_strand_id
1 'polypeptide(L)'
;MAPHELGSAWSHDSYNAMQYLRARTAYPATMTDTTFDYHAQGGSKSDGIDRWQSALEIGCGPGQMSVHLATRFAKVYGQDPSPNMLKLANTVKHMSAEELAEVGLPPVEDPTRIEYLQAKGEEPVLPAGEKVDLIMMAACIHWMDWETPESTRANWTNWAAALKPGGSLIVMGGRPVIGPYLGERGDQLRPLRDWLLDFPLNHPELNRYYGTSKFIQELRTGGLYRKLPVPWDHSADLAALWDRDSYCWIPIDDCTVLGEQATSAELCKIDDPERFAAAINNLPAWIRPSVRRAAKCDNSEGDLVVSMTTPRKMADWVRSTSGYLKYLQDHPEQRKLSLQDADFAAVELQKLCDSIGIDFDAEIECHHSGGVLCIRRTDKEC
;
A
#
# COMPACT_ATOMS: atom_id res chain seq x y z
N MET A 1 -13.37 4.20 17.19
CA MET A 1 -11.92 4.43 17.39
C MET A 1 -11.44 4.94 16.05
N ALA A 2 -10.98 6.20 15.97
CA ALA A 2 -10.63 6.79 14.69
C ALA A 2 -9.46 6.01 14.04
N PRO A 3 -9.39 5.88 12.70
CA PRO A 3 -8.30 5.15 12.03
C PRO A 3 -6.90 5.62 12.45
N HIS A 4 -6.74 6.90 12.79
CA HIS A 4 -5.48 7.48 13.26
C HIS A 4 -4.93 6.87 14.56
N GLU A 5 -5.79 6.38 15.46
CA GLU A 5 -5.35 5.76 16.73
C GLU A 5 -4.65 4.41 16.48
N LEU A 6 -4.94 3.73 15.36
CA LEU A 6 -4.34 2.45 14.99
C LEU A 6 -2.95 2.63 14.33
N GLY A 7 -2.76 3.67 13.51
CA GLY A 7 -1.45 4.03 12.95
C GLY A 7 -0.39 4.35 14.00
N SER A 8 -0.83 4.76 15.21
CA SER A 8 0.03 5.06 16.35
C SER A 8 0.76 3.85 16.96
N ALA A 9 0.38 2.62 16.61
CA ALA A 9 0.99 1.42 17.21
C ALA A 9 2.51 1.33 16.96
N TRP A 10 3.00 1.94 15.87
CA TRP A 10 4.43 2.01 15.48
C TRP A 10 5.22 3.11 16.18
N SER A 11 4.56 3.95 16.98
CA SER A 11 5.17 5.11 17.64
C SER A 11 5.88 4.78 18.95
N HIS A 12 6.40 3.56 19.14
CA HIS A 12 7.11 3.21 20.37
C HIS A 12 8.62 3.53 20.26
N ASP A 13 9.18 4.23 21.25
CA ASP A 13 10.55 4.80 21.28
C ASP A 13 11.74 3.83 21.06
N SER A 14 11.50 2.52 20.97
CA SER A 14 12.55 1.50 20.88
C SER A 14 12.87 1.02 19.45
N TYR A 15 12.16 1.52 18.43
CA TYR A 15 12.33 1.05 17.05
C TYR A 15 13.50 1.76 16.35
N ASN A 16 14.46 0.99 15.83
CA ASN A 16 15.48 1.48 14.91
C ASN A 16 14.92 1.47 13.47
N ALA A 17 15.20 2.51 12.68
CA ALA A 17 14.80 2.62 11.27
C ALA A 17 15.17 1.36 10.47
N MET A 18 16.37 0.81 10.63
CA MET A 18 16.78 -0.41 9.91
C MET A 18 15.96 -1.65 10.29
N GLN A 19 15.52 -1.77 11.54
CA GLN A 19 14.64 -2.87 11.94
C GLN A 19 13.28 -2.73 11.28
N TYR A 20 12.74 -1.51 11.19
CA TYR A 20 11.50 -1.25 10.46
C TYR A 20 11.64 -1.60 8.98
N LEU A 21 12.70 -1.12 8.34
CA LEU A 21 12.93 -1.33 6.91
C LEU A 21 13.13 -2.83 6.58
N ARG A 22 13.91 -3.56 7.38
CA ARG A 22 14.10 -5.01 7.20
C ARG A 22 12.84 -5.84 7.45
N ALA A 23 11.94 -5.36 8.31
CA ALA A 23 10.68 -6.05 8.62
C ALA A 23 9.56 -5.75 7.60
N ARG A 24 9.75 -4.75 6.73
CA ARG A 24 8.77 -4.35 5.72
C ARG A 24 9.22 -4.75 4.33
N THR A 25 8.23 -4.98 3.47
CA THR A 25 8.45 -5.21 2.06
C THR A 25 8.84 -3.88 1.40
N ALA A 26 10.03 -3.83 0.79
CA ALA A 26 10.41 -2.74 -0.11
C ALA A 26 9.44 -2.71 -1.31
N TYR A 27 9.17 -1.50 -1.84
CA TYR A 27 8.30 -1.37 -3.00
C TYR A 27 8.97 -1.96 -4.26
N PRO A 28 8.36 -2.95 -4.92
CA PRO A 28 8.87 -3.48 -6.18
C PRO A 28 9.10 -2.38 -7.23
N ALA A 29 10.14 -2.53 -8.04
CA ALA A 29 10.42 -1.62 -9.16
C ALA A 29 9.21 -1.50 -10.10
N THR A 30 8.45 -2.58 -10.29
CA THR A 30 7.21 -2.57 -11.08
C THR A 30 6.17 -1.58 -10.54
N MET A 31 6.07 -1.36 -9.23
CA MET A 31 5.16 -0.37 -8.64
C MET A 31 5.71 1.06 -8.73
N THR A 32 7.00 1.23 -8.40
CA THR A 32 7.63 2.56 -8.39
C THR A 32 7.81 3.11 -9.81
N ASP A 33 8.19 2.27 -10.78
CA ASP A 33 8.28 2.67 -12.19
C ASP A 33 6.90 2.97 -12.78
N THR A 34 5.88 2.17 -12.46
CA THR A 34 4.50 2.44 -12.93
C THR A 34 4.01 3.81 -12.45
N THR A 35 4.34 4.18 -11.21
CA THR A 35 4.04 5.51 -10.65
C THR A 35 4.66 6.61 -11.51
N PHE A 36 5.96 6.50 -11.80
CA PHE A 36 6.67 7.51 -12.58
C PHE A 36 6.23 7.56 -14.04
N ASP A 37 6.00 6.40 -14.67
CA ASP A 37 5.52 6.30 -16.04
C ASP A 37 4.14 6.93 -16.21
N TYR A 38 3.23 6.71 -15.25
CA TYR A 38 1.90 7.35 -15.24
C TYR A 38 2.01 8.87 -15.15
N HIS A 39 2.85 9.36 -14.23
CA HIS A 39 3.04 10.79 -14.03
C HIS A 39 3.65 11.46 -15.27
N ALA A 40 4.59 10.76 -15.93
CA ALA A 40 5.26 11.21 -17.15
C ALA A 40 4.31 11.39 -18.34
N GLN A 41 3.19 10.65 -18.41
CA GLN A 41 2.21 10.82 -19.49
C GLN A 41 1.62 12.24 -19.53
N GLY A 42 1.58 12.92 -18.39
CA GLY A 42 1.00 14.25 -18.28
C GLY A 42 -0.52 14.32 -18.51
N GLY A 43 -1.05 15.54 -18.52
CA GLY A 43 -2.43 15.85 -18.87
C GLY A 43 -2.53 16.63 -20.18
N SER A 44 -3.75 16.96 -20.63
CA SER A 44 -3.98 17.64 -21.93
C SER A 44 -3.27 19.01 -22.08
N LYS A 45 -2.87 19.66 -20.99
CA LYS A 45 -2.12 20.92 -20.97
C LYS A 45 -0.68 20.80 -20.49
N SER A 46 -0.13 19.59 -20.47
CA SER A 46 1.19 19.34 -19.88
C SER A 46 2.38 19.54 -20.82
N ASP A 47 2.13 19.81 -22.10
CA ASP A 47 3.18 20.01 -23.10
C ASP A 47 4.11 21.17 -22.71
N GLY A 48 5.40 20.86 -22.55
CA GLY A 48 6.44 21.84 -22.23
C GLY A 48 6.46 22.34 -20.78
N ILE A 49 5.61 21.80 -19.89
CA ILE A 49 5.64 22.10 -18.46
C ILE A 49 6.55 21.08 -17.78
N ASP A 50 7.50 21.55 -16.97
CA ASP A 50 8.25 20.67 -16.07
C ASP A 50 7.37 20.23 -14.90
N ARG A 51 7.16 18.92 -14.79
CA ARG A 51 6.25 18.28 -13.84
C ARG A 51 6.98 17.57 -12.71
N TRP A 52 8.30 17.66 -12.67
CA TRP A 52 9.12 17.00 -11.67
C TRP A 52 9.65 18.00 -10.63
N GLN A 53 8.89 19.07 -10.36
CA GLN A 53 9.32 20.14 -9.47
C GLN A 53 9.04 19.81 -8.00
N SER A 54 7.80 19.47 -7.66
CA SER A 54 7.43 19.15 -6.28
C SER A 54 6.47 17.97 -6.16
N ALA A 55 6.73 17.09 -5.18
CA ALA A 55 5.84 16.01 -4.80
C ALA A 55 5.46 16.09 -3.32
N LEU A 56 4.25 15.68 -2.99
CA LEU A 56 3.77 15.50 -1.62
C LEU A 56 3.55 14.00 -1.38
N GLU A 57 4.21 13.42 -0.39
CA GLU A 57 3.87 12.10 0.13
C GLU A 57 3.02 12.26 1.39
N ILE A 58 1.79 11.77 1.34
CA ILE A 58 0.88 11.70 2.47
C ILE A 58 1.03 10.34 3.14
N GLY A 59 1.14 10.32 4.48
CA GLY A 59 1.38 9.11 5.26
C GLY A 59 2.76 8.50 4.97
N CYS A 60 3.81 9.32 5.01
CA CYS A 60 5.14 8.92 4.54
C CYS A 60 5.83 7.86 5.40
N GLY A 61 5.35 7.58 6.62
CA GLY A 61 5.98 6.64 7.53
C GLY A 61 7.47 6.95 7.71
N PRO A 62 8.37 5.96 7.60
CA PRO A 62 9.82 6.16 7.67
C PRO A 62 10.44 6.69 6.37
N GLY A 63 9.65 7.20 5.41
CA GLY A 63 10.17 7.91 4.24
C GLY A 63 10.67 7.04 3.08
N GLN A 64 10.28 5.77 3.01
CA GLN A 64 10.72 4.85 1.94
C GLN A 64 10.37 5.39 0.54
N MET A 65 9.11 5.80 0.34
CA MET A 65 8.70 6.33 -0.95
C MET A 65 9.17 7.78 -1.15
N SER A 66 9.32 8.59 -0.09
CA SER A 66 9.99 9.90 -0.18
C SER A 66 11.39 9.81 -0.79
N VAL A 67 12.17 8.78 -0.42
CA VAL A 67 13.49 8.52 -1.00
C VAL A 67 13.39 8.19 -2.49
N HIS A 68 12.43 7.37 -2.91
CA HIS A 68 12.19 7.13 -4.34
C HIS A 68 11.77 8.41 -5.09
N LEU A 69 10.86 9.21 -4.54
CA LEU A 69 10.40 10.46 -5.14
C LEU A 69 11.56 11.44 -5.35
N ALA A 70 12.50 11.53 -4.41
CA ALA A 70 13.66 12.42 -4.49
C ALA A 70 14.65 12.08 -5.61
N THR A 71 14.54 10.89 -6.22
CA THR A 71 15.33 10.49 -7.41
C THR A 71 14.83 11.14 -8.70
N ARG A 72 13.66 11.79 -8.67
CA ARG A 72 13.03 12.43 -9.84
C ARG A 72 12.61 13.87 -9.54
N PHE A 73 12.06 14.13 -8.35
CA PHE A 73 11.54 15.43 -7.99
C PHE A 73 12.60 16.35 -7.38
N ALA A 74 12.56 17.64 -7.75
CA ALA A 74 13.44 18.65 -7.15
C ALA A 74 13.13 18.88 -5.65
N LYS A 75 11.86 18.74 -5.26
CA LYS A 75 11.40 18.82 -3.86
C LYS A 75 10.39 17.73 -3.51
N VAL A 76 10.52 17.16 -2.32
CA VAL A 76 9.58 16.19 -1.74
C VAL A 76 9.15 16.68 -0.37
N TYR A 77 7.85 16.82 -0.17
CA TYR A 77 7.21 17.07 1.12
C TYR A 77 6.65 15.75 1.64
N GLY A 78 7.27 15.14 2.66
CA GLY A 78 6.75 13.95 3.32
C GLY A 78 5.96 14.32 4.57
N GLN A 79 4.75 13.79 4.72
CA GLN A 79 3.88 14.10 5.85
C GLN A 79 3.34 12.85 6.51
N ASP A 80 3.38 12.80 7.84
CA ASP A 80 2.85 11.70 8.62
C ASP A 80 2.30 12.22 9.96
N PRO A 81 1.19 11.71 10.48
CA PRO A 81 0.66 12.13 11.78
C PRO A 81 1.56 11.70 12.95
N SER A 82 2.41 10.68 12.77
CA SER A 82 3.27 10.13 13.81
C SER A 82 4.63 10.85 13.87
N PRO A 83 4.95 11.58 14.96
CA PRO A 83 6.26 12.22 15.11
C PRO A 83 7.40 11.18 15.15
N ASN A 84 7.13 9.96 15.61
CA ASN A 84 8.12 8.89 15.63
C ASN A 84 8.41 8.33 14.24
N MET A 85 7.43 8.27 13.34
CA MET A 85 7.68 7.95 11.94
C MET A 85 8.55 9.01 11.28
N LEU A 86 8.26 10.30 11.51
CA LEU A 86 9.07 11.41 10.97
C LEU A 86 10.49 11.42 11.53
N LYS A 87 10.70 11.02 12.79
CA LYS A 87 12.05 10.81 13.34
C LYS A 87 12.79 9.72 12.57
N LEU A 88 12.15 8.57 12.31
CA LEU A 88 12.75 7.51 11.50
C LEU A 88 13.02 7.98 10.07
N ALA A 89 12.09 8.70 9.45
CA ALA A 89 12.22 9.23 8.10
C ALA A 89 13.42 10.19 7.98
N ASN A 90 13.62 11.05 8.99
CA ASN A 90 14.80 11.90 9.07
C ASN A 90 16.09 11.10 9.24
N THR A 91 16.09 9.95 9.91
CA THR A 91 17.26 9.06 9.93
C THR A 91 17.48 8.41 8.57
N VAL A 92 16.44 7.87 7.94
CA VAL A 92 16.52 7.15 6.65
C VAL A 92 17.10 8.04 5.55
N LYS A 93 16.68 9.30 5.45
CA LYS A 93 17.21 10.19 4.42
C LYS A 93 18.71 10.52 4.56
N HIS A 94 19.32 10.23 5.71
CA HIS A 94 20.77 10.43 5.95
C HIS A 94 21.55 9.12 6.01
N MET A 95 20.93 7.98 5.73
CA MET A 95 21.63 6.70 5.64
C MET A 95 22.61 6.69 4.46
N SER A 96 23.68 5.92 4.61
CA SER A 96 24.64 5.68 3.52
C SER A 96 24.00 4.93 2.36
N ALA A 97 24.64 5.01 1.18
CA ALA A 97 24.18 4.25 0.01
C ALA A 97 24.20 2.74 0.26
N GLU A 98 25.17 2.25 1.04
CA GLU A 98 25.27 0.84 1.42
C GLU A 98 24.09 0.41 2.33
N GLU A 99 23.75 1.20 3.34
CA GLU A 99 22.62 0.92 4.25
C GLU A 99 21.29 0.92 3.50
N LEU A 100 21.08 1.89 2.59
CA LEU A 100 19.87 1.97 1.78
C LEU A 100 19.75 0.80 0.80
N ALA A 101 20.87 0.41 0.17
CA ALA A 101 20.91 -0.72 -0.74
C ALA A 101 20.58 -2.05 -0.03
N GLU A 102 20.97 -2.22 1.24
CA GLU A 102 20.66 -3.41 2.05
C GLU A 102 19.15 -3.67 2.17
N VAL A 103 18.35 -2.61 2.12
CA VAL A 103 16.88 -2.65 2.26
C VAL A 103 16.16 -2.29 0.96
N GLY A 104 16.87 -2.31 -0.17
CA GLY A 104 16.29 -2.12 -1.51
C GLY A 104 15.86 -0.69 -1.83
N LEU A 105 16.40 0.32 -1.13
CA LEU A 105 16.14 1.74 -1.41
C LEU A 105 17.25 2.34 -2.28
N PRO A 106 16.92 3.31 -3.15
CA PRO A 106 17.93 4.03 -3.93
C PRO A 106 18.75 4.95 -3.02
N PRO A 107 19.98 5.32 -3.42
CA PRO A 107 20.79 6.27 -2.67
C PRO A 107 20.13 7.65 -2.61
N VAL A 108 20.29 8.35 -1.49
CA VAL A 108 19.87 9.75 -1.34
C VAL A 108 21.03 10.66 -1.72
N GLU A 109 20.93 11.32 -2.87
CA GLU A 109 21.96 12.27 -3.34
C GLU A 109 21.99 13.56 -2.52
N ASP A 110 20.81 14.07 -2.15
CA ASP A 110 20.64 15.32 -1.42
C ASP A 110 19.46 15.21 -0.44
N PRO A 111 19.72 15.03 0.87
CA PRO A 111 18.66 14.92 1.88
C PRO A 111 17.88 16.22 2.09
N THR A 112 18.34 17.36 1.57
CA THR A 112 17.64 18.65 1.68
C THR A 112 16.48 18.77 0.68
N ARG A 113 16.44 17.92 -0.35
CA ARG A 113 15.28 17.79 -1.24
C ARG A 113 14.05 17.26 -0.51
N ILE A 114 14.22 16.54 0.59
CA ILE A 114 13.13 15.92 1.36
C ILE A 114 12.88 16.70 2.65
N GLU A 115 11.70 17.27 2.79
CA GLU A 115 11.22 17.91 4.01
C GLU A 115 10.09 17.11 4.64
N TYR A 116 10.23 16.84 5.95
CA TYR A 116 9.25 16.08 6.71
C TYR A 116 8.49 17.00 7.66
N LEU A 117 7.17 16.86 7.68
CA LEU A 117 6.29 17.67 8.53
C LEU A 117 5.16 16.81 9.11
N GLN A 118 4.77 17.10 10.34
CA GLN A 118 3.64 16.43 10.98
C GLN A 118 2.32 17.02 10.49
N ALA A 119 1.51 16.20 9.82
CA ALA A 119 0.17 16.56 9.37
C ALA A 119 -0.71 15.32 9.23
N LYS A 120 -2.03 15.54 9.20
CA LYS A 120 -3.00 14.51 8.84
C LYS A 120 -3.12 14.42 7.32
N GLY A 121 -3.48 13.26 6.79
CA GLY A 121 -3.56 13.07 5.35
C GLY A 121 -4.78 13.72 4.69
N GLU A 122 -5.81 13.97 5.48
CA GLU A 122 -7.03 14.68 5.08
C GLU A 122 -6.79 16.20 4.98
N GLU A 123 -5.77 16.71 5.68
CA GLU A 123 -5.44 18.13 5.80
C GLU A 123 -3.93 18.35 5.54
N PRO A 124 -3.43 18.05 4.32
CA PRO A 124 -2.02 18.20 4.02
C PRO A 124 -1.59 19.67 4.11
N VAL A 125 -0.39 19.92 4.64
CA VAL A 125 0.14 21.27 4.88
C VAL A 125 1.28 21.57 3.92
N LEU A 126 1.08 22.52 3.00
CA LEU A 126 2.12 22.98 2.09
C LEU A 126 2.52 24.44 2.42
N PRO A 127 3.71 24.90 1.98
CA PRO A 127 4.05 26.31 2.02
C PRO A 127 2.97 27.19 1.38
N ALA A 128 2.82 28.42 1.85
CA ALA A 128 1.76 29.31 1.38
C ALA A 128 1.82 29.53 -0.14
N GLY A 129 0.73 29.20 -0.84
CA GLY A 129 0.63 29.31 -2.31
C GLY A 129 1.24 28.14 -3.08
N GLU A 130 1.90 27.20 -2.43
CA GLU A 130 2.50 26.03 -3.07
C GLU A 130 1.42 25.02 -3.46
N LYS A 131 1.58 24.44 -4.65
CA LYS A 131 0.84 23.27 -5.14
C LYS A 131 1.86 22.31 -5.73
N VAL A 132 1.61 21.01 -5.60
CA VAL A 132 2.54 19.97 -6.04
C VAL A 132 2.14 19.36 -7.38
N ASP A 133 3.11 18.81 -8.10
CA ASP A 133 2.87 18.08 -9.35
C ASP A 133 2.28 16.68 -9.09
N LEU A 134 2.66 16.07 -7.97
CA LEU A 134 2.27 14.72 -7.58
C LEU A 134 1.91 14.62 -6.10
N ILE A 135 0.82 13.93 -5.80
CA ILE A 135 0.50 13.41 -4.48
C ILE A 135 0.70 11.89 -4.51
N MET A 136 1.48 11.37 -3.58
CA MET A 136 1.71 9.95 -3.36
C MET A 136 1.09 9.52 -2.04
N MET A 137 0.38 8.39 -2.05
CA MET A 137 -0.13 7.71 -0.87
C MET A 137 0.34 6.26 -0.87
N ALA A 138 1.42 6.01 -0.14
CA ALA A 138 2.10 4.72 -0.08
C ALA A 138 1.61 3.91 1.13
N ALA A 139 0.69 2.98 0.91
CA ALA A 139 0.09 2.11 1.92
C ALA A 139 -0.62 2.86 3.07
N CYS A 140 -1.22 4.02 2.79
CA CYS A 140 -1.82 4.86 3.83
C CYS A 140 -3.29 5.25 3.60
N ILE A 141 -3.83 5.19 2.38
CA ILE A 141 -5.14 5.78 2.07
C ILE A 141 -6.32 5.16 2.85
N HIS A 142 -6.17 3.92 3.30
CA HIS A 142 -7.15 3.22 4.12
C HIS A 142 -7.17 3.70 5.58
N TRP A 143 -6.27 4.60 5.97
CA TRP A 143 -6.30 5.30 7.26
C TRP A 143 -7.02 6.65 7.20
N MET A 144 -7.45 7.11 6.03
CA MET A 144 -8.21 8.36 5.94
C MET A 144 -9.63 8.16 6.48
N ASP A 145 -10.24 9.23 6.97
CA ASP A 145 -11.67 9.23 7.27
C ASP A 145 -12.49 9.17 5.98
N TRP A 146 -13.24 8.08 5.85
CA TRP A 146 -14.19 7.85 4.77
C TRP A 146 -15.59 7.48 5.29
N GLU A 147 -15.87 7.73 6.56
CA GLU A 147 -17.09 7.24 7.22
C GLU A 147 -18.35 7.92 6.71
N THR A 148 -18.24 9.14 6.14
CA THR A 148 -19.38 9.90 5.64
C THR A 148 -19.16 10.42 4.22
N PRO A 149 -20.24 10.78 3.49
CA PRO A 149 -20.11 11.50 2.23
C PRO A 149 -19.31 12.80 2.37
N GLU A 150 -19.48 13.51 3.50
CA GLU A 150 -18.76 14.76 3.78
C GLU A 150 -17.26 14.52 3.95
N SER A 151 -16.82 13.47 4.65
CA SER A 151 -15.39 13.15 4.76
C SER A 151 -14.81 12.71 3.42
N THR A 152 -15.55 11.90 2.65
CA THR A 152 -15.20 11.55 1.27
C THR A 152 -15.01 12.78 0.39
N ARG A 153 -15.95 13.74 0.44
CA ARG A 153 -15.88 15.00 -0.30
C ARG A 153 -14.68 15.84 0.15
N ALA A 154 -14.46 15.97 1.45
CA ALA A 154 -13.36 16.75 2.01
C ALA A 154 -12.01 16.22 1.54
N ASN A 155 -11.78 14.91 1.63
CA ASN A 155 -10.55 14.25 1.18
C ASN A 155 -10.23 14.60 -0.29
N TRP A 156 -11.15 14.29 -1.20
CA TRP A 156 -10.94 14.53 -2.63
C TRP A 156 -10.82 16.01 -2.98
N THR A 157 -11.51 16.91 -2.25
CA THR A 157 -11.41 18.36 -2.46
C THR A 157 -10.04 18.88 -2.02
N ASN A 158 -9.59 18.49 -0.82
CA ASN A 158 -8.32 18.94 -0.25
C ASN A 158 -7.13 18.46 -1.09
N TRP A 159 -7.16 17.21 -1.56
CA TRP A 159 -6.10 16.69 -2.43
C TRP A 159 -6.09 17.36 -3.82
N ALA A 160 -7.26 17.65 -4.39
CA ALA A 160 -7.33 18.43 -5.62
C ALA A 160 -6.77 19.85 -5.41
N ALA A 161 -7.08 20.48 -4.27
CA ALA A 161 -6.58 21.81 -3.94
C ALA A 161 -5.04 21.85 -3.76
N ALA A 162 -4.43 20.78 -3.27
CA ALA A 162 -2.97 20.67 -3.11
C ALA A 162 -2.23 20.37 -4.43
N LEU A 163 -2.89 19.80 -5.44
CA LEU A 163 -2.29 19.51 -6.74
C LEU A 163 -2.29 20.73 -7.67
N LYS A 164 -1.31 20.84 -8.56
CA LYS A 164 -1.36 21.72 -9.74
C LYS A 164 -2.41 21.19 -10.75
N PRO A 165 -2.97 22.04 -11.63
CA PRO A 165 -3.75 21.59 -12.78
C PRO A 165 -3.02 20.49 -13.57
N GLY A 166 -3.72 19.39 -13.87
CA GLY A 166 -3.12 18.24 -14.52
C GLY A 166 -2.22 17.37 -13.64
N GLY A 167 -2.01 17.73 -12.36
CA GLY A 167 -1.20 16.96 -11.41
C GLY A 167 -1.74 15.55 -11.15
N SER A 168 -0.90 14.66 -10.62
CA SER A 168 -1.26 13.25 -10.40
C SER A 168 -1.48 12.94 -8.93
N LEU A 169 -2.55 12.23 -8.60
CA LEU A 169 -2.67 11.51 -7.33
C LEU A 169 -2.45 10.03 -7.61
N ILE A 170 -1.50 9.44 -6.90
CA ILE A 170 -1.15 8.03 -7.02
C ILE A 170 -1.23 7.39 -5.63
N VAL A 171 -1.96 6.28 -5.57
CA VAL A 171 -2.09 5.44 -4.40
C VAL A 171 -1.42 4.12 -4.73
N MET A 172 -0.59 3.64 -3.83
CA MET A 172 -0.04 2.31 -3.95
C MET A 172 -0.08 1.58 -2.62
N GLY A 173 0.01 0.27 -2.66
CA GLY A 173 0.09 -0.54 -1.46
C GLY A 173 0.27 -1.99 -1.82
N GLY A 174 0.75 -2.76 -0.86
CA GLY A 174 1.08 -4.15 -1.09
C GLY A 174 0.97 -4.98 0.17
N ARG A 175 1.13 -6.28 -0.03
CA ARG A 175 1.07 -7.31 1.00
C ARG A 175 1.89 -8.52 0.56
N PRO A 176 2.48 -9.27 1.50
CA PRO A 176 2.97 -10.59 1.19
C PRO A 176 1.79 -11.52 0.87
N VAL A 177 1.97 -12.41 -0.09
CA VAL A 177 1.02 -13.47 -0.46
C VAL A 177 1.80 -14.77 -0.59
N ILE A 178 1.34 -15.82 0.08
CA ILE A 178 1.97 -17.14 -0.04
C ILE A 178 1.76 -17.69 -1.46
N GLY A 179 2.84 -18.05 -2.12
CA GLY A 179 2.85 -18.77 -3.40
C GLY A 179 3.44 -20.17 -3.29
N PRO A 180 3.72 -20.83 -4.43
CA PRO A 180 3.30 -20.43 -5.77
C PRO A 180 1.77 -20.42 -5.87
N TYR A 181 1.20 -19.68 -6.81
CA TYR A 181 -0.26 -19.55 -6.84
C TYR A 181 -1.00 -20.76 -7.38
N LEU A 182 -0.37 -21.52 -8.28
CA LEU A 182 -0.95 -22.60 -9.05
C LEU A 182 -0.13 -23.89 -8.91
N GLY A 183 -0.70 -25.01 -9.35
CA GLY A 183 -0.06 -26.33 -9.31
C GLY A 183 -0.16 -27.00 -7.95
N GLU A 184 0.34 -28.23 -7.85
CA GLU A 184 0.19 -29.09 -6.66
C GLU A 184 0.65 -28.40 -5.37
N ARG A 185 1.80 -27.71 -5.41
CA ARG A 185 2.31 -26.97 -4.26
C ARG A 185 1.44 -25.75 -3.92
N GLY A 186 0.93 -25.04 -4.91
CA GLY A 186 0.03 -23.90 -4.70
C GLY A 186 -1.33 -24.32 -4.13
N ASP A 187 -1.83 -25.49 -4.53
CA ASP A 187 -3.04 -26.10 -3.98
C ASP A 187 -2.82 -26.54 -2.53
N GLN A 188 -1.67 -27.16 -2.21
CA GLN A 188 -1.32 -27.52 -0.84
C GLN A 188 -1.23 -26.29 0.07
N LEU A 189 -0.62 -25.19 -0.40
CA LEU A 189 -0.41 -23.97 0.39
C LEU A 189 -1.61 -23.02 0.40
N ARG A 190 -2.65 -23.30 -0.39
CA ARG A 190 -3.86 -22.46 -0.50
C ARG A 190 -4.49 -22.13 0.86
N PRO A 191 -4.64 -23.05 1.83
CA PRO A 191 -5.25 -22.71 3.12
C PRO A 191 -4.47 -21.66 3.92
N LEU A 192 -3.12 -21.67 3.86
CA LEU A 192 -2.30 -20.65 4.51
C LEU A 192 -2.40 -19.30 3.82
N ARG A 193 -2.35 -19.31 2.48
CA ARG A 193 -2.56 -18.12 1.66
C ARG A 193 -3.92 -17.48 1.98
N ASP A 194 -4.98 -18.27 1.97
CA ASP A 194 -6.34 -17.78 2.17
C ASP A 194 -6.53 -17.22 3.58
N TRP A 195 -5.97 -17.89 4.60
CA TRP A 195 -5.99 -17.37 5.96
C TRP A 195 -5.32 -16.00 6.06
N LEU A 196 -4.14 -15.81 5.44
CA LEU A 196 -3.45 -14.51 5.44
C LEU A 196 -4.22 -13.43 4.66
N LEU A 197 -4.82 -13.79 3.52
CA LEU A 197 -5.59 -12.86 2.71
C LEU A 197 -6.83 -12.37 3.43
N ASP A 198 -7.53 -13.26 4.13
CA ASP A 198 -8.76 -12.93 4.84
C ASP A 198 -8.51 -12.45 6.28
N PHE A 199 -7.30 -12.59 6.81
CA PHE A 199 -7.02 -12.11 8.16
C PHE A 199 -7.16 -10.57 8.26
N PRO A 200 -7.78 -10.03 9.33
CA PRO A 200 -8.51 -10.67 10.43
C PRO A 200 -10.04 -10.79 10.24
N LEU A 201 -10.58 -10.70 9.02
CA LEU A 201 -12.03 -10.67 8.73
C LEU A 201 -12.79 -11.82 9.40
N ASN A 202 -12.20 -13.02 9.40
CA ASN A 202 -12.79 -14.23 9.98
C ASN A 202 -12.67 -14.31 11.52
N HIS A 203 -12.11 -13.29 12.17
CA HIS A 203 -11.89 -13.24 13.62
C HIS A 203 -12.46 -11.94 14.19
N PRO A 204 -13.77 -11.88 14.51
CA PRO A 204 -14.43 -10.64 14.96
C PRO A 204 -13.74 -9.94 16.14
N GLU A 205 -13.15 -10.73 17.04
CA GLU A 205 -12.42 -10.21 18.19
C GLU A 205 -11.13 -9.46 17.84
N LEU A 206 -10.45 -9.90 16.77
CA LEU A 206 -9.28 -9.21 16.24
C LEU A 206 -9.66 -8.13 15.25
N ASN A 207 -10.70 -8.37 14.44
CA ASN A 207 -11.13 -7.45 13.39
C ASN A 207 -11.50 -6.07 13.93
N ARG A 208 -11.98 -5.97 15.18
CA ARG A 208 -12.26 -4.69 15.85
C ARG A 208 -11.05 -3.74 15.91
N TYR A 209 -9.83 -4.29 15.87
CA TYR A 209 -8.58 -3.53 15.88
C TYR A 209 -8.14 -3.03 14.50
N TYR A 210 -8.88 -3.35 13.44
CA TYR A 210 -8.53 -3.02 12.06
C TYR A 210 -9.59 -2.12 11.41
N GLY A 211 -10.30 -1.36 12.24
CA GLY A 211 -11.41 -0.50 11.83
C GLY A 211 -12.74 -1.24 11.83
N THR A 212 -13.75 -0.61 12.42
CA THR A 212 -15.08 -1.19 12.61
C THR A 212 -16.12 -0.60 11.66
N SER A 213 -15.83 0.49 10.96
CA SER A 213 -16.80 1.08 10.03
C SER A 213 -16.98 0.17 8.81
N LYS A 214 -18.22 0.09 8.32
CA LYS A 214 -18.59 -0.69 7.13
C LYS A 214 -17.67 -0.35 5.96
N PHE A 215 -17.36 0.93 5.82
CA PHE A 215 -16.53 1.44 4.76
C PHE A 215 -15.08 0.93 4.82
N ILE A 216 -14.44 0.99 5.98
CA ILE A 216 -13.07 0.48 6.14
C ILE A 216 -13.03 -1.03 5.89
N GLN A 217 -14.10 -1.75 6.26
CA GLN A 217 -14.24 -3.15 5.90
C GLN A 217 -14.34 -3.34 4.37
N GLU A 218 -15.16 -2.56 3.67
CA GLU A 218 -15.27 -2.60 2.21
C GLU A 218 -13.96 -2.27 1.49
N LEU A 219 -13.18 -1.28 1.97
CA LEU A 219 -11.84 -0.99 1.45
C LEU A 219 -10.89 -2.18 1.64
N ARG A 220 -10.95 -2.83 2.80
CA ARG A 220 -10.09 -3.96 3.14
C ARG A 220 -10.47 -5.21 2.34
N THR A 221 -11.75 -5.45 2.09
CA THR A 221 -12.23 -6.61 1.30
C THR A 221 -12.25 -6.38 -0.21
N GLY A 222 -12.03 -5.15 -0.66
CA GLY A 222 -12.09 -4.80 -2.08
C GLY A 222 -10.90 -5.22 -2.95
N GLY A 223 -9.81 -5.69 -2.34
CA GLY A 223 -8.54 -5.96 -3.04
C GLY A 223 -7.78 -4.66 -3.36
N LEU A 224 -6.72 -4.39 -2.58
CA LEU A 224 -5.76 -3.28 -2.72
C LEU A 224 -6.33 -2.02 -3.41
N TYR A 225 -7.28 -1.34 -2.73
CA TYR A 225 -7.89 -0.05 -3.10
C TYR A 225 -8.84 -0.03 -4.29
N ARG A 226 -9.19 -1.19 -4.87
CA ARG A 226 -10.14 -1.28 -5.99
C ARG A 226 -11.54 -0.73 -5.67
N LYS A 227 -11.97 -0.82 -4.40
CA LYS A 227 -13.25 -0.30 -3.89
C LYS A 227 -13.14 1.08 -3.23
N LEU A 228 -12.05 1.81 -3.49
CA LEU A 228 -11.93 3.20 -3.04
C LEU A 228 -13.06 4.05 -3.64
N PRO A 229 -13.78 4.88 -2.86
CA PRO A 229 -14.76 5.78 -3.42
C PRO A 229 -14.09 6.79 -4.30
N VAL A 230 -14.71 6.98 -5.43
CA VAL A 230 -14.21 7.82 -6.49
C VAL A 230 -15.06 9.09 -6.60
N PRO A 231 -14.46 10.23 -7.00
CA PRO A 231 -15.13 11.53 -7.04
C PRO A 231 -16.45 11.56 -7.80
N TRP A 232 -16.54 10.80 -8.90
CA TRP A 232 -17.69 10.81 -9.81
C TRP A 232 -18.92 10.05 -9.30
N ASP A 233 -18.76 9.22 -8.27
CA ASP A 233 -19.91 8.56 -7.62
C ASP A 233 -20.49 9.43 -6.47
N HIS A 234 -19.83 10.54 -6.13
CA HIS A 234 -20.24 11.43 -5.05
C HIS A 234 -21.11 12.61 -5.54
N SER A 235 -20.56 13.51 -6.34
CA SER A 235 -21.29 14.70 -6.83
C SER A 235 -20.65 15.31 -8.09
N ALA A 236 -21.44 16.02 -8.90
CA ALA A 236 -20.99 16.56 -10.18
C ALA A 236 -19.90 17.65 -10.03
N ASP A 237 -19.93 18.44 -8.95
CA ASP A 237 -18.91 19.45 -8.66
C ASP A 237 -17.55 18.81 -8.35
N LEU A 238 -17.55 17.75 -7.55
CA LEU A 238 -16.35 16.98 -7.18
C LEU A 238 -15.82 16.17 -8.36
N ALA A 239 -16.72 15.53 -9.11
CA ALA A 239 -16.39 14.80 -10.35
C ALA A 239 -15.63 15.69 -11.33
N ALA A 240 -16.04 16.95 -11.46
CA ALA A 240 -15.43 17.90 -12.38
C ALA A 240 -14.01 18.36 -11.96
N LEU A 241 -13.54 18.05 -10.74
CA LEU A 241 -12.16 18.32 -10.32
C LEU A 241 -11.19 17.24 -10.79
N TRP A 242 -11.67 16.05 -11.15
CA TRP A 242 -10.84 14.88 -11.46
C TRP A 242 -11.10 14.33 -12.86
N ASP A 243 -10.03 13.98 -13.57
CA ASP A 243 -10.12 13.42 -14.91
C ASP A 243 -10.47 11.92 -14.80
N ARG A 244 -11.73 11.59 -15.04
CA ARG A 244 -12.24 10.22 -14.97
C ARG A 244 -11.55 9.28 -15.97
N ASP A 245 -11.18 9.78 -17.15
CA ASP A 245 -10.57 8.96 -18.19
C ASP A 245 -9.09 8.67 -17.90
N SER A 246 -8.48 9.46 -17.02
CA SER A 246 -7.13 9.18 -16.50
C SER A 246 -7.08 8.06 -15.46
N TYR A 247 -8.23 7.70 -14.87
CA TYR A 247 -8.25 6.73 -13.78
C TYR A 247 -7.83 5.34 -14.24
N CYS A 248 -6.86 4.76 -13.56
CA CYS A 248 -6.50 3.35 -13.74
C CYS A 248 -6.17 2.70 -12.39
N TRP A 249 -6.60 1.46 -12.22
CA TRP A 249 -6.17 0.58 -11.15
C TRP A 249 -5.43 -0.61 -11.78
N ILE A 250 -4.22 -0.86 -11.31
CA ILE A 250 -3.27 -1.82 -11.88
C ILE A 250 -2.85 -2.76 -10.75
N PRO A 251 -3.28 -4.04 -10.78
CA PRO A 251 -2.74 -5.03 -9.86
C PRO A 251 -1.31 -5.38 -10.28
N ILE A 252 -0.49 -5.73 -9.30
CA ILE A 252 0.88 -6.20 -9.47
C ILE A 252 0.99 -7.49 -8.68
N ASP A 253 1.10 -8.63 -9.36
CA ASP A 253 1.24 -9.93 -8.70
C ASP A 253 0.14 -10.21 -7.65
N ASP A 254 -1.10 -9.81 -7.93
CA ASP A 254 -2.25 -10.08 -7.04
C ASP A 254 -2.97 -11.34 -7.46
N CYS A 255 -2.82 -12.41 -6.67
CA CYS A 255 -3.44 -13.70 -6.91
C CYS A 255 -4.98 -13.63 -7.07
N THR A 256 -5.63 -12.56 -6.59
CA THR A 256 -7.08 -12.36 -6.80
C THR A 256 -7.43 -12.24 -8.28
N VAL A 257 -6.48 -11.87 -9.15
CA VAL A 257 -6.65 -11.83 -10.61
C VAL A 257 -6.90 -13.21 -11.20
N LEU A 258 -6.37 -14.26 -10.59
CA LEU A 258 -6.53 -15.65 -11.02
C LEU A 258 -7.81 -16.30 -10.47
N GLY A 259 -8.52 -15.62 -9.56
CA GLY A 259 -9.75 -16.11 -8.94
C GLY A 259 -9.59 -17.46 -8.25
N GLU A 260 -10.60 -18.32 -8.38
CA GLU A 260 -10.67 -19.64 -7.72
C GLU A 260 -9.55 -20.61 -8.14
N GLN A 261 -8.87 -20.33 -9.25
CA GLN A 261 -7.70 -21.11 -9.66
C GLN A 261 -6.56 -20.95 -8.64
N ALA A 262 -6.44 -19.76 -8.04
CA ALA A 262 -5.41 -19.45 -7.08
C ALA A 262 -5.94 -19.50 -5.65
N THR A 263 -7.07 -18.90 -5.32
CA THR A 263 -7.44 -18.61 -3.92
C THR A 263 -8.93 -18.75 -3.70
N SER A 264 -9.30 -19.20 -2.50
CA SER A 264 -10.69 -19.28 -2.05
C SER A 264 -11.02 -18.23 -0.98
N ALA A 265 -10.12 -17.26 -0.77
CA ALA A 265 -10.31 -16.18 0.19
C ALA A 265 -11.50 -15.29 -0.16
N GLU A 266 -12.26 -14.88 0.85
CA GLU A 266 -13.39 -13.96 0.75
C GLU A 266 -13.00 -12.64 0.09
N LEU A 267 -11.78 -12.17 0.37
CA LEU A 267 -11.21 -10.96 -0.22
C LEU A 267 -11.04 -11.04 -1.75
N CYS A 268 -11.10 -12.23 -2.34
CA CYS A 268 -10.97 -12.43 -3.79
C CYS A 268 -12.31 -12.33 -4.53
N LYS A 269 -13.42 -12.11 -3.81
CA LYS A 269 -14.74 -11.94 -4.44
C LYS A 269 -14.77 -10.64 -5.26
N ILE A 270 -14.94 -10.82 -6.57
CA ILE A 270 -15.03 -9.73 -7.53
C ILE A 270 -16.50 -9.46 -7.82
N ASP A 271 -16.97 -8.24 -7.54
CA ASP A 271 -18.38 -7.87 -7.73
C ASP A 271 -18.82 -8.00 -9.20
N ASP A 272 -17.92 -7.70 -10.14
CA ASP A 272 -18.14 -7.79 -11.58
C ASP A 272 -16.90 -8.45 -12.26
N PRO A 273 -16.88 -9.80 -12.37
CA PRO A 273 -15.75 -10.54 -12.93
C PRO A 273 -15.47 -10.21 -14.40
N GLU A 274 -16.51 -9.92 -15.20
CA GLU A 274 -16.36 -9.60 -16.63
C GLU A 274 -15.70 -8.25 -16.81
N ARG A 275 -16.19 -7.22 -16.11
CA ARG A 275 -15.57 -5.88 -16.13
C ARG A 275 -14.16 -5.91 -15.58
N PHE A 276 -13.92 -6.69 -14.54
CA PHE A 276 -12.58 -6.87 -13.98
C PHE A 276 -11.64 -7.50 -15.01
N ALA A 277 -12.01 -8.64 -15.60
CA ALA A 277 -11.22 -9.28 -16.64
C ALA A 277 -10.97 -8.35 -17.83
N ALA A 278 -11.98 -7.56 -18.24
CA ALA A 278 -11.84 -6.56 -19.28
C ALA A 278 -10.83 -5.45 -18.89
N ALA A 279 -10.83 -4.99 -17.65
CA ALA A 279 -9.88 -4.00 -17.15
C ALA A 279 -8.42 -4.53 -17.19
N ILE A 280 -8.21 -5.79 -16.79
CA ILE A 280 -6.88 -6.43 -16.83
C ILE A 280 -6.42 -6.70 -18.26
N ASN A 281 -7.33 -7.07 -19.16
CA ASN A 281 -6.98 -7.35 -20.55
C ASN A 281 -6.75 -6.07 -21.38
N ASN A 282 -7.32 -4.94 -20.97
CA ASN A 282 -7.25 -3.68 -21.69
C ASN A 282 -6.44 -2.60 -20.94
N LEU A 283 -5.32 -2.99 -20.32
CA LEU A 283 -4.41 -2.04 -19.67
C LEU A 283 -3.89 -0.97 -20.65
N PRO A 284 -3.83 0.32 -20.26
CA PRO A 284 -3.42 1.43 -21.12
C PRO A 284 -2.08 1.19 -21.82
N ALA A 285 -1.91 1.67 -23.06
CA ALA A 285 -0.74 1.40 -23.91
C ALA A 285 0.62 1.72 -23.26
N TRP A 286 0.68 2.78 -22.44
CA TRP A 286 1.89 3.23 -21.74
C TRP A 286 2.41 2.25 -20.68
N ILE A 287 1.60 1.29 -20.22
CA ILE A 287 2.01 0.28 -19.24
C ILE A 287 3.09 -0.62 -19.85
N ARG A 288 4.25 -0.70 -19.18
CA ARG A 288 5.40 -1.52 -19.59
C ARG A 288 5.01 -3.00 -19.75
N PRO A 289 5.66 -3.75 -20.66
CA PRO A 289 5.43 -5.19 -20.82
C PRO A 289 5.58 -6.00 -19.53
N SER A 290 6.59 -5.71 -18.71
CA SER A 290 6.82 -6.36 -17.41
C SER A 290 5.65 -6.18 -16.45
N VAL A 291 5.11 -4.96 -16.37
CA VAL A 291 3.94 -4.63 -15.54
C VAL A 291 2.68 -5.33 -16.06
N ARG A 292 2.52 -5.49 -17.38
CA ARG A 292 1.39 -6.24 -17.95
C ARG A 292 1.42 -7.72 -17.60
N ARG A 293 2.61 -8.32 -17.57
CA ARG A 293 2.80 -9.71 -17.10
C ARG A 293 2.52 -9.81 -15.60
N ALA A 294 3.06 -8.87 -14.81
CA ALA A 294 2.80 -8.80 -13.37
C ALA A 294 1.31 -8.65 -13.04
N ALA A 295 0.56 -7.84 -13.80
CA ALA A 295 -0.89 -7.69 -13.64
C ALA A 295 -1.68 -8.98 -13.92
N LYS A 296 -1.05 -9.98 -14.55
CA LYS A 296 -1.60 -11.31 -14.84
C LYS A 296 -0.95 -12.41 -13.99
N CYS A 297 -0.16 -12.06 -12.98
CA CYS A 297 0.63 -12.99 -12.17
C CYS A 297 1.55 -13.90 -13.01
N ASP A 298 2.03 -13.38 -14.15
CA ASP A 298 2.92 -14.10 -15.06
C ASP A 298 4.37 -13.79 -14.72
N ASN A 299 5.11 -14.80 -14.25
CA ASN A 299 6.54 -14.71 -13.91
C ASN A 299 7.47 -15.29 -14.98
N SER A 300 7.01 -15.49 -16.21
CA SER A 300 7.80 -16.12 -17.29
C SER A 300 9.13 -15.43 -17.60
N GLU A 301 9.23 -14.13 -17.33
CA GLU A 301 10.44 -13.31 -17.57
C GLU A 301 11.09 -12.82 -16.25
N GLY A 302 10.66 -13.34 -15.09
CA GLY A 302 11.26 -12.99 -13.79
C GLY A 302 10.92 -11.57 -13.29
N ASP A 303 9.80 -10.99 -13.73
CA ASP A 303 9.39 -9.63 -13.35
C ASP A 303 8.73 -9.53 -11.96
N LEU A 304 8.31 -10.65 -11.38
CA LEU A 304 7.66 -10.68 -10.08
C LEU A 304 8.70 -10.65 -8.96
N VAL A 305 8.40 -9.94 -7.88
CA VAL A 305 9.24 -9.97 -6.68
C VAL A 305 8.78 -11.16 -5.84
N VAL A 306 9.53 -12.25 -5.95
CA VAL A 306 9.32 -13.50 -5.24
C VAL A 306 10.48 -13.74 -4.28
N SER A 307 10.16 -14.03 -3.02
CA SER A 307 11.12 -14.36 -1.98
C SER A 307 10.74 -15.69 -1.30
N MET A 308 11.62 -16.18 -0.42
CA MET A 308 11.34 -17.32 0.44
C MET A 308 11.02 -16.86 1.86
N THR A 309 10.08 -17.53 2.49
CA THR A 309 9.63 -17.26 3.85
C THR A 309 9.28 -18.57 4.57
N THR A 310 8.76 -18.48 5.79
CA THR A 310 8.17 -19.60 6.51
C THR A 310 6.79 -19.19 7.07
N PRO A 311 5.90 -20.15 7.37
CA PRO A 311 4.68 -19.87 8.13
C PRO A 311 4.95 -19.10 9.44
N ARG A 312 6.04 -19.41 10.17
CA ARG A 312 6.47 -18.65 11.36
C ARG A 312 6.72 -17.17 11.05
N LYS A 313 7.46 -16.87 9.98
CA LYS A 313 7.69 -15.48 9.54
C LYS A 313 6.41 -14.77 9.10
N MET A 314 5.40 -15.52 8.61
CA MET A 314 4.08 -14.95 8.32
C MET A 314 3.32 -14.57 9.60
N ALA A 315 3.48 -15.34 10.69
CA ALA A 315 2.99 -14.93 12.00
C ALA A 315 3.67 -13.63 12.48
N ASP A 316 4.99 -13.51 12.27
CA ASP A 316 5.72 -12.26 12.55
C ASP A 316 5.20 -11.08 11.72
N TRP A 317 4.91 -11.30 10.44
CA TRP A 317 4.30 -10.27 9.61
C TRP A 317 2.94 -9.85 10.15
N VAL A 318 2.08 -10.78 10.56
CA VAL A 318 0.80 -10.47 11.22
C VAL A 318 1.01 -9.66 12.49
N ARG A 319 1.96 -10.04 13.35
CA ARG A 319 2.35 -9.29 14.56
C ARG A 319 2.83 -7.88 14.25
N SER A 320 3.36 -7.70 13.04
CA SER A 320 3.79 -6.42 12.52
C SER A 320 2.69 -5.58 11.87
N THR A 321 1.42 -5.96 11.95
CA THR A 321 0.32 -5.09 11.49
C THR A 321 -0.10 -4.17 12.64
N SER A 322 -0.52 -2.94 12.34
CA SER A 322 -0.95 -1.98 13.37
C SER A 322 -2.10 -2.51 14.23
N GLY A 323 -3.08 -3.17 13.61
CA GLY A 323 -4.21 -3.75 14.33
C GLY A 323 -3.79 -4.87 15.28
N TYR A 324 -2.93 -5.81 14.86
CA TYR A 324 -2.45 -6.85 15.78
C TYR A 324 -1.56 -6.29 16.87
N LEU A 325 -0.70 -5.31 16.54
CA LEU A 325 0.14 -4.66 17.53
C LEU A 325 -0.70 -3.98 18.61
N LYS A 326 -1.81 -3.33 18.24
CA LYS A 326 -2.77 -2.78 19.20
C LYS A 326 -3.47 -3.87 20.02
N TYR A 327 -3.84 -4.99 19.39
CA TYR A 327 -4.37 -6.16 20.11
C TYR A 327 -3.40 -6.66 21.19
N LEU A 328 -2.11 -6.84 20.85
CA LEU A 328 -1.07 -7.27 21.79
C LEU A 328 -0.82 -6.26 22.93
N GLN A 329 -0.99 -4.96 22.67
CA GLN A 329 -0.89 -3.93 23.70
C GLN A 329 -2.03 -4.04 24.72
N ASP A 330 -3.24 -4.33 24.25
CA ASP A 330 -4.42 -4.49 25.11
C ASP A 330 -4.46 -5.87 25.80
N HIS A 331 -3.69 -6.84 25.29
CA HIS A 331 -3.61 -8.24 25.74
C HIS A 331 -2.16 -8.64 26.07
N PRO A 332 -1.60 -8.19 27.22
CA PRO A 332 -0.20 -8.42 27.56
C PRO A 332 0.17 -9.92 27.70
N GLU A 333 -0.81 -10.78 27.99
CA GLU A 333 -0.65 -12.23 27.98
C GLU A 333 -0.35 -12.76 26.57
N GLN A 334 -1.04 -12.27 25.55
CA GLN A 334 -0.76 -12.61 24.15
C GLN A 334 0.61 -12.11 23.72
N ARG A 335 1.00 -10.90 24.18
CA ARG A 335 2.35 -10.38 23.95
C ARG A 335 3.44 -11.25 24.58
N LYS A 336 3.18 -11.86 25.74
CA LYS A 336 4.12 -12.81 26.35
C LYS A 336 4.17 -14.12 25.56
N LEU A 337 3.02 -14.61 25.11
CA LEU A 337 2.91 -15.83 24.31
C LEU A 337 3.58 -15.70 22.93
N SER A 338 3.56 -14.51 22.32
CA SER A 338 4.18 -14.29 21.02
C SER A 338 5.71 -14.46 21.05
N LEU A 339 6.35 -14.29 22.21
CA LEU A 339 7.78 -14.57 22.41
C LEU A 339 8.14 -16.05 22.29
N GLN A 340 7.13 -16.93 22.32
CA GLN A 340 7.27 -18.38 22.25
C GLN A 340 6.44 -18.98 21.10
N ASP A 341 5.98 -18.15 20.16
CA ASP A 341 5.08 -18.55 19.06
C ASP A 341 3.81 -19.28 19.55
N ALA A 342 3.30 -18.86 20.71
CA ALA A 342 2.10 -19.43 21.33
C ALA A 342 0.93 -18.43 21.37
N ASP A 343 1.06 -17.26 20.75
CA ASP A 343 -0.03 -16.31 20.57
C ASP A 343 -0.99 -16.75 19.46
N PHE A 344 -2.13 -16.08 19.40
CA PHE A 344 -3.21 -16.43 18.46
C PHE A 344 -2.72 -16.68 17.02
N ALA A 345 -1.96 -15.75 16.44
CA ALA A 345 -1.52 -15.85 15.05
C ALA A 345 -0.66 -17.09 14.77
N ALA A 346 0.32 -17.39 15.62
CA ALA A 346 1.16 -18.57 15.44
C ALA A 346 0.40 -19.87 15.68
N VAL A 347 -0.48 -19.92 16.69
CA VAL A 347 -1.29 -21.11 16.97
C VAL A 347 -2.22 -21.45 15.81
N GLU A 348 -2.88 -20.46 15.21
CA GLU A 348 -3.76 -20.70 14.06
C GLU A 348 -2.99 -21.11 12.81
N LEU A 349 -1.87 -20.46 12.51
CA LEU A 349 -1.02 -20.85 11.38
C LEU A 349 -0.40 -22.24 11.56
N GLN A 350 0.02 -22.61 12.77
CA GLN A 350 0.54 -23.96 13.07
C GLN A 350 -0.53 -25.03 12.82
N LYS A 351 -1.77 -24.83 13.29
CA LYS A 351 -2.87 -25.76 13.02
C LYS A 351 -3.13 -25.94 11.53
N LEU A 352 -3.06 -24.85 10.77
CA LEU A 352 -3.19 -24.92 9.32
C LEU A 352 -2.03 -25.68 8.69
N CYS A 353 -0.79 -25.43 9.10
CA CYS A 353 0.39 -26.17 8.65
C CYS A 353 0.25 -27.68 8.89
N ASP A 354 -0.19 -28.07 10.08
CA ASP A 354 -0.43 -29.47 10.44
C ASP A 354 -1.51 -30.10 9.53
N SER A 355 -2.57 -29.36 9.22
CA SER A 355 -3.67 -29.84 8.38
C SER A 355 -3.29 -30.08 6.92
N ILE A 356 -2.29 -29.35 6.41
CA ILE A 356 -1.79 -29.47 5.04
C ILE A 356 -0.46 -30.22 4.94
N GLY A 357 0.03 -30.75 6.07
CA GLY A 357 1.25 -31.55 6.14
C GLY A 357 2.53 -30.79 5.83
N ILE A 358 2.67 -29.55 6.31
CA ILE A 358 3.94 -28.81 6.23
C ILE A 358 4.45 -28.44 7.62
N ASP A 359 5.77 -28.31 7.75
CA ASP A 359 6.41 -27.79 8.96
C ASP A 359 6.19 -26.27 9.06
N PHE A 360 6.10 -25.73 10.28
CA PHE A 360 5.92 -24.30 10.54
C PHE A 360 7.15 -23.46 10.14
N ASP A 361 8.32 -24.11 10.06
CA ASP A 361 9.56 -23.55 9.54
C ASP A 361 9.87 -24.02 8.09
N ALA A 362 8.93 -24.71 7.43
CA ALA A 362 9.11 -25.09 6.04
C ALA A 362 9.29 -23.85 5.16
N GLU A 363 10.29 -23.88 4.29
CA GLU A 363 10.46 -22.82 3.29
C GLU A 363 9.29 -22.87 2.29
N ILE A 364 8.63 -21.72 2.15
CA ILE A 364 7.53 -21.50 1.21
C ILE A 364 7.79 -20.22 0.42
N GLU A 365 7.22 -20.18 -0.78
CA GLU A 365 7.34 -19.04 -1.68
C GLU A 365 6.45 -17.89 -1.18
N CYS A 366 6.95 -16.67 -1.31
CA CYS A 366 6.27 -15.43 -0.91
C CYS A 366 6.34 -14.43 -2.05
N HIS A 367 5.18 -14.09 -2.58
CA HIS A 367 5.01 -13.02 -3.55
C HIS A 367 4.79 -11.70 -2.84
N HIS A 368 5.32 -10.62 -3.41
CA HIS A 368 5.10 -9.26 -2.93
C HIS A 368 4.06 -8.57 -3.80
N SER A 369 2.80 -8.94 -3.54
CA SER A 369 1.62 -8.44 -4.24
C SER A 369 1.38 -6.97 -3.96
N GLY A 370 0.91 -6.25 -4.97
CA GLY A 370 0.67 -4.81 -4.93
C GLY A 370 -0.51 -4.36 -5.79
N GLY A 371 -0.93 -3.13 -5.56
CA GLY A 371 -1.88 -2.41 -6.39
C GLY A 371 -1.44 -0.97 -6.54
N VAL A 372 -1.60 -0.43 -7.74
CA VAL A 372 -1.35 0.98 -8.06
C VAL A 372 -2.63 1.57 -8.62
N LEU A 373 -3.14 2.62 -7.99
CA LEU A 373 -4.27 3.41 -8.46
C LEU A 373 -3.75 4.80 -8.82
N CYS A 374 -4.08 5.26 -10.01
CA CYS A 374 -3.66 6.57 -10.49
C CYS A 374 -4.87 7.37 -10.96
N ILE A 375 -4.85 8.68 -10.74
CA ILE A 375 -5.85 9.63 -11.23
C ILE A 375 -5.22 11.01 -11.39
N ARG A 376 -5.71 11.83 -12.32
CA ARG A 376 -5.25 13.22 -12.52
C ARG A 376 -6.28 14.23 -12.08
N ARG A 377 -5.79 15.36 -11.58
CA ARG A 377 -6.59 16.58 -11.40
C ARG A 377 -6.86 17.19 -12.77
N THR A 378 -8.07 17.68 -13.00
CA THR A 378 -8.40 18.50 -14.17
C THR A 378 -7.81 19.91 -14.06
N ASP A 379 -8.08 20.74 -15.06
CA ASP A 379 -7.78 22.18 -15.03
C ASP A 379 -8.82 23.02 -14.29
N LYS A 380 -9.86 22.40 -13.73
CA LYS A 380 -10.89 23.13 -12.99
C LYS A 380 -10.28 23.69 -11.69
N GLU A 381 -10.48 24.98 -11.47
CA GLU A 381 -10.10 25.61 -10.20
C GLU A 381 -10.93 25.03 -9.04
N CYS A 382 -10.25 24.83 -7.90
CA CYS A 382 -10.84 24.25 -6.70
C CYS A 382 -11.56 25.31 -5.86
#